data_AF-A0A820KPE1-F1
#
_entry.id   AF-A0A820KPE1-F1
#
_cell.length_a   1.000
_cell.length_b   1.000
_cell.length_c   1.000
_cell.angle_alpha   90.00
_cell.angle_beta   90.00
_cell.angle_gamma   90.00
#
_symmetry.space_group_name_H-M   'P 1'
#
loop_
_entity.id
_entity.type
_entity.pdbx_description
1 polymer ?
#
loop_
_entity_poly.entity_id
_entity_poly.type
_entity_poly.pdbx_seq_one_letter_code
_entity_poly.pdbx_strand_id
1 'polypeptide(L)' 'MASHGERKGQNKYYPPDFDWRKNSSLNAYQGVHALRERARKLDRGILIIR' A
#
# COMPACT_ATOMS: atom_id res chain seq x y z
N MET A 1 16.62 19.80 -8.11
CA MET A 1 17.07 18.49 -8.64
C MET A 1 16.20 17.40 -8.02
N ALA A 2 15.13 16.96 -8.68
CA ALA A 2 14.25 15.94 -8.12
C ALA A 2 14.69 14.54 -8.58
N SER A 3 15.45 13.86 -7.74
CA SER A 3 15.76 12.43 -7.89
C SER A 3 14.49 11.64 -7.58
N HIS A 4 13.69 11.36 -8.61
CA HIS A 4 12.63 10.37 -8.47
C HIS A 4 13.24 8.99 -8.78
N GLY A 5 12.98 8.04 -7.88
CA GLY A 5 13.44 6.66 -8.02
C GLY A 5 13.11 6.06 -9.40
N GLU A 6 13.88 5.05 -9.78
CA GLU A 6 13.80 4.43 -11.10
C GLU A 6 12.40 3.88 -11.39
N ARG A 7 11.85 4.15 -12.58
CA ARG A 7 10.48 3.77 -12.99
C ARG A 7 10.20 2.25 -12.84
N LYS A 8 11.24 1.42 -12.95
CA LYS A 8 11.18 -0.04 -12.80
C LYS A 8 12.04 -0.54 -11.63
N GLY A 9 12.18 0.24 -10.57
CA GLY A 9 12.93 -0.17 -9.38
C GLY A 9 12.48 -1.56 -8.89
N GLN A 10 13.39 -2.52 -8.91
CA GLN A 10 13.12 -3.89 -8.45
C GLN A 10 13.24 -4.00 -6.92
N ASN A 11 14.07 -3.16 -6.32
CA ASN A 11 14.33 -3.18 -4.89
C ASN A 11 13.23 -2.42 -4.14
N LYS A 12 12.52 -3.12 -3.26
CA LYS A 12 11.54 -2.57 -2.34
C LYS A 12 12.07 -2.72 -0.92
N TYR A 13 11.94 -1.68 -0.11
CA TYR A 13 12.26 -1.76 1.30
C TYR A 13 11.14 -2.48 2.05
N TYR A 14 11.52 -3.52 2.80
CA TYR A 14 10.65 -4.20 3.75
C TYR A 14 11.22 -3.99 5.15
N PRO A 15 10.38 -3.70 6.16
CA PRO A 15 10.81 -3.64 7.55
C PRO A 15 11.48 -4.95 7.99
N PRO A 16 12.50 -4.91 8.86
CA PRO A 16 13.24 -6.11 9.30
C PRO A 16 12.39 -7.11 10.09
N ASP A 17 11.29 -6.64 10.66
CA ASP A 17 10.29 -7.40 11.41
C ASP A 17 9.08 -7.83 10.57
N PHE A 18 9.04 -7.46 9.29
CA PHE A 18 7.96 -7.84 8.39
C PHE A 18 8.06 -9.31 7.96
N ASP A 19 7.16 -10.13 8.50
CA ASP A 19 6.97 -11.51 8.07
C ASP A 19 5.76 -11.61 7.11
N TRP A 20 6.03 -11.95 5.84
CA TRP A 20 5.02 -12.13 4.79
C TRP A 20 4.09 -13.32 5.06
N ARG A 21 4.50 -14.29 5.88
CA ARG A 21 3.65 -15.43 6.27
C ARG A 21 2.62 -15.04 7.33
N LYS A 22 2.93 -14.01 8.12
CA LYS A 22 2.05 -13.49 9.19
C LYS A 22 1.19 -12.34 8.71
N ASN A 23 1.72 -11.50 7.81
CA ASN A 23 1.04 -10.32 7.31
C ASN A 23 0.80 -10.46 5.81
N SER A 24 -0.48 -10.53 5.42
CA SER A 24 -0.93 -10.68 4.02
C SER A 24 -0.44 -9.54 3.10
N SER A 25 -0.25 -8.33 3.63
CA SER A 25 0.32 -7.21 2.89
C SER A 25 1.03 -6.21 3.80
N LEU A 26 1.90 -5.37 3.24
CA LEU A 26 2.54 -4.28 3.97
C LEU A 26 1.51 -3.26 4.51
N ASN A 27 0.41 -3.05 3.79
CA ASN A 27 -0.70 -2.21 4.27
C ASN A 27 -1.37 -2.83 5.50
N ALA A 28 -1.60 -4.14 5.49
CA ALA A 28 -2.14 -4.86 6.65
C ALA A 28 -1.17 -4.83 7.84
N TYR A 29 0.13 -4.97 7.57
CA TYR A 29 1.19 -4.84 8.59
C TYR A 29 1.17 -3.47 9.28
N GLN A 30 0.90 -2.40 8.53
CA GLN A 30 0.80 -1.03 9.04
C GLN A 30 -0.60 -0.68 9.57
N GLY A 31 -1.57 -1.59 9.53
CA GLY A 31 -2.96 -1.32 9.94
C GLY A 31 -3.72 -0.35 9.03
N VAL A 32 -3.27 -0.17 7.78
CA VAL A 32 -3.85 0.79 6.83
C VAL A 32 -4.68 0.09 5.76
N HIS A 33 -5.82 0.68 5.39
CA HIS A 33 -6.62 0.19 4.27
C HIS A 33 -5.91 0.42 2.92
N ALA A 34 -5.82 -0.60 2.07
CA ALA A 34 -5.09 -0.53 0.79
C ALA A 34 -5.56 0.60 -0.13
N LEU A 35 -6.86 0.91 -0.10
CA LEU A 35 -7.48 1.97 -0.91
C LEU A 35 -7.55 3.33 -0.18
N ARG A 36 -7.16 3.41 1.11
CA ARG A 36 -7.19 4.64 1.93
C ARG A 36 -8.52 5.40 1.79
N GLU A 37 -8.49 6.72 1.60
CA GLU A 37 -9.66 7.58 1.38
C GLU A 37 -10.56 7.15 0.23
N ARG A 38 -10.02 6.42 -0.75
CA ARG A 38 -10.81 5.93 -1.89
C ARG A 38 -11.82 4.87 -1.47
N ALA A 39 -11.57 4.23 -0.32
CA ALA A 39 -12.42 3.19 0.25
C ALA A 39 -13.68 3.73 0.94
N ARG A 40 -13.77 5.05 1.16
CA ARG A 40 -14.75 5.66 2.08
C ARG A 40 -16.23 5.39 1.72
N LYS A 41 -16.52 5.04 0.46
CA LYS A 41 -17.88 4.71 -0.01
C LYS A 41 -18.03 3.26 -0.48
N LEU A 42 -17.09 2.37 -0.12
CA LEU A 42 -17.14 0.96 -0.53
C LEU A 42 -18.31 0.21 0.09
N ASP A 43 -18.77 0.61 1.27
CA ASP A 43 -20.02 0.13 1.90
C ASP A 43 -21.24 0.33 0.99
N ARG A 44 -21.18 1.31 0.09
CA ARG A 44 -22.22 1.62 -0.91
C ARG A 44 -21.89 1.11 -2.31
N GLY A 45 -20.81 0.35 -2.46
CA GLY A 45 -20.33 -0.15 -3.75
C GLY A 45 -19.65 0.89 -4.64
N ILE A 46 -19.20 2.03 -4.12
CA ILE A 46 -18.59 3.12 -4.92
C ILE A 46 -17.09 3.25 -4.60
N LEU A 47 -16.24 3.19 -5.63
CA LEU A 47 -14.80 3.43 -5.55
C LEU A 47 -14.45 4.83 -6.07
N ILE A 48 -13.76 5.64 -5.25
CA ILE A 48 -13.38 7.00 -5.63
C ILE A 48 -12.07 6.97 -6.44
N ILE A 49 -12.15 7.22 -7.74
CA ILE A 49 -11.00 7.35 -8.65
C ILE A 49 -10.82 8.81 -9.10
N ARG A 50 -9.63 9.13 -9.65
CA ARG A 50 -9.38 10.43 -10.31
C ARG A 50 -9.68 10.30 -11.79
#